data_AF-A0A8J8PTT1-F1
#
_entry.id   AF-A0A8J8PTT1-F1
#
_cell.length_a   1.000
_cell.length_b   1.000
_cell.length_c   1.000
_cell.angle_alpha   90.00
_cell.angle_beta   90.00
_cell.angle_gamma   90.00
#
_symmetry.space_group_name_H-M   'P 1'
#
loop_
_entity.id
_entity.type
_entity.pdbx_description
1 polymer ?
#
loop_
_entity_poly.entity_id
_entity_poly.type
_entity_poly.pdbx_seq_one_letter_code
_entity_poly.pdbx_strand_id
1 'polypeptide(L)'
;MKSEARVAILVSNDDTFYVLCVFRGFFIEKLFLSLNKEELISEITSSPISEEIRYSNLGIGEKYTENQLENLCRTVALKLSEKLNINK
;
A
#
# COMPACT_ATOMS: atom_id res chain seq x y z
N MET A 1 10.48 -16.66 14.34
CA MET A 1 9.16 -16.32 13.73
C MET A 1 9.20 -16.76 12.28
N LYS A 2 8.23 -17.54 11.77
CA LYS A 2 8.12 -17.75 10.32
C LYS A 2 7.92 -16.37 9.69
N SER A 3 8.82 -15.95 8.81
CA SER A 3 8.72 -14.68 8.12
C SER A 3 7.59 -14.78 7.11
N GLU A 4 6.38 -14.37 7.51
CA GLU A 4 5.32 -14.13 6.53
C GLU A 4 5.85 -13.15 5.48
N ALA A 5 5.60 -13.47 4.21
CA ALA A 5 6.06 -12.66 3.09
C ALA A 5 5.39 -11.28 3.15
N ARG A 6 6.13 -10.23 2.75
CA ARG A 6 5.54 -8.90 2.64
C ARG A 6 4.79 -8.72 1.34
N VAL A 7 3.65 -8.04 1.42
CA VAL A 7 2.81 -7.70 0.28
C VAL A 7 2.62 -6.19 0.24
N ALA A 8 2.94 -5.55 -0.88
CA ALA A 8 2.75 -4.12 -1.06
C ALA A 8 1.53 -3.84 -1.94
N ILE A 9 0.61 -3.04 -1.42
CA ILE A 9 -0.66 -2.73 -2.06
C ILE A 9 -0.77 -1.22 -2.18
N LEU A 10 -0.91 -0.74 -3.40
CA LEU A 10 -1.16 0.65 -3.74
C LEU A 10 -2.63 0.80 -4.17
N VAL A 11 -3.33 1.75 -3.57
CA VAL A 11 -4.71 2.11 -3.91
C VAL A 11 -4.83 3.62 -4.08
N SER A 12 -5.73 4.08 -4.95
CA SER A 12 -6.15 5.47 -5.01
C SER A 12 -7.47 5.67 -4.27
N ASN A 13 -7.65 6.84 -3.67
CA ASN A 13 -8.93 7.32 -3.17
C ASN A 13 -9.43 8.41 -4.13
N ASP A 14 -10.28 8.02 -5.08
CA ASP A 14 -10.89 8.91 -6.08
C ASP A 14 -9.86 9.85 -6.74
N ASP A 15 -8.66 9.32 -7.02
CA ASP A 15 -7.48 10.00 -7.59
C ASP A 15 -7.02 11.27 -6.86
N THR A 16 -7.53 11.53 -5.66
CA THR A 16 -7.16 12.70 -4.85
C THR A 16 -5.87 12.45 -4.08
N PHE A 17 -5.69 11.23 -3.57
CA PHE A 17 -4.45 10.77 -2.98
C PHE A 17 -4.29 9.27 -3.17
N TYR A 18 -3.06 8.82 -2.97
CA TYR A 18 -2.64 7.43 -3.08
C TYR A 18 -2.19 6.94 -1.72
N VAL A 19 -2.53 5.69 -1.40
CA VAL A 19 -2.09 5.01 -0.18
C VAL A 19 -1.35 3.74 -0.58
N LEU A 20 -0.15 3.58 -0.04
CA LEU A 20 0.62 2.34 -0.15
C LEU A 20 0.66 1.67 1.23
N CYS A 21 0.06 0.49 1.32
CA CYS A 21 0.12 -0.38 2.49
C CYS A 21 1.13 -1.51 2.26
N VAL A 22 2.11 -1.64 3.14
CA VAL A 22 2.98 -2.83 3.19
C VAL A 22 2.49 -3.74 4.29
N PHE A 23 1.98 -4.91 3.90
CA PHE A 23 1.44 -5.92 4.80
C PHE A 23 2.47 -6.99 5.14
N ARG A 24 2.34 -7.55 6.32
CA ARG A 24 2.93 -8.82 6.74
C ARG A 24 1.83 -9.67 7.36
N GLY A 25 1.39 -10.69 6.64
CA GLY A 25 0.10 -11.32 6.89
C GLY A 25 -1.04 -10.32 6.69
N PHE A 26 -1.89 -10.14 7.70
CA PHE A 26 -2.97 -9.14 7.69
C PHE A 26 -2.63 -7.84 8.42
N PHE A 27 -1.39 -7.70 8.93
CA PHE A 27 -0.96 -6.50 9.65
C PHE A 27 -0.30 -5.51 8.70
N ILE A 28 -0.64 -4.22 8.85
CA ILE A 28 0.05 -3.13 8.15
C ILE A 28 1.35 -2.87 8.90
N GLU A 29 2.47 -3.23 8.28
CA GLU A 29 3.82 -2.98 8.82
C GLU A 29 4.27 -1.55 8.50
N LYS A 30 3.96 -1.06 7.29
CA LYS A 30 4.21 0.32 6.88
C LYS A 30 3.04 0.87 6.09
N LEU A 31 2.82 2.18 6.21
CA LEU A 31 1.82 2.92 5.47
C LEU A 31 2.44 4.20 4.94
N PHE A 32 2.23 4.46 3.65
CA PHE A 32 2.67 5.66 2.97
C PHE A 32 1.47 6.34 2.33
N LEU A 33 1.52 7.67 2.27
CA LEU A 33 0.45 8.53 1.75
C LEU A 33 1.08 9.65 0.95
N SER A 34 0.66 9.83 -0.30
CA SER A 34 1.03 11.00 -1.10
C SER A 34 -0.09 11.38 -2.07
N LEU A 35 -0.10 12.64 -2.51
CA LEU A 35 -0.91 13.12 -3.63
C LEU A 35 -0.35 12.65 -4.98
N ASN A 36 0.93 12.26 -5.03
CA ASN A 36 1.61 11.79 -6.23
C ASN A 36 1.91 10.28 -6.13
N LYS A 37 1.44 9.52 -7.13
CA LYS A 37 1.66 8.07 -7.23
C LYS A 37 3.13 7.71 -7.44
N GLU A 38 3.83 8.41 -8.33
CA GLU A 38 5.25 8.15 -8.62
C GLU A 38 6.12 8.38 -7.39
N GLU A 39 5.78 9.34 -6.53
CA GLU A 39 6.49 9.60 -5.29
C GLU A 39 6.46 8.37 -4.36
N LEU A 40 5.27 7.77 -4.16
CA LEU A 40 5.15 6.54 -3.36
C LEU A 40 5.92 5.37 -3.94
N ILE A 41 5.87 5.21 -5.27
CA ILE A 41 6.60 4.14 -5.96
C ILE A 41 8.11 4.35 -5.82
N SER A 42 8.59 5.59 -5.96
CA SER A 42 10.00 5.93 -5.77
C SER A 42 10.46 5.68 -4.33
N GLU A 43 9.66 6.10 -3.35
CA GLU A 43 9.96 5.91 -1.92
C GLU A 43 10.04 4.43 -1.54
N ILE A 44 9.08 3.61 -1.98
CA ILE A 44 9.09 2.19 -1.65
C ILE A 44 10.22 1.44 -2.37
N THR A 45 10.50 1.77 -3.63
CA THR A 45 11.55 1.09 -4.43
C THR A 45 12.95 1.43 -3.92
N SER A 46 13.16 2.64 -3.43
CA SER A 46 14.43 3.05 -2.80
C SER A 46 14.61 2.57 -1.36
N SER A 47 13.54 2.09 -0.71
CA SER A 47 13.59 1.56 0.66
C SER A 47 14.11 0.10 0.67
N PRO A 48 14.92 -0.31 1.67
CA PRO A 48 15.40 -1.70 1.81
C PRO A 48 14.28 -2.75 1.87
N ILE A 49 13.08 -2.32 2.27
CA ILE A 49 11.90 -3.19 2.31
C ILE A 49 11.49 -3.72 0.93
N SER A 50 11.91 -3.06 -0.17
CA SER A 50 11.59 -3.47 -1.53
C SER A 50 12.10 -4.87 -1.84
N GLU A 51 13.28 -5.21 -1.34
CA GLU A 51 13.90 -6.54 -1.47
C GLU A 51 13.13 -7.62 -0.71
N GLU A 52 12.32 -7.22 0.28
CA GLU A 52 11.54 -8.13 1.11
C GLU A 52 10.07 -8.26 0.65
N ILE A 53 9.63 -7.42 -0.30
CA ILE A 53 8.29 -7.47 -0.90
C ILE A 53 8.25 -8.63 -1.90
N ARG A 54 7.43 -9.63 -1.62
CA ARG A 54 7.26 -10.78 -2.49
C ARG A 54 6.15 -10.58 -3.52
N TYR A 55 5.08 -9.91 -3.12
CA TYR A 55 3.91 -9.68 -3.97
C TYR A 55 3.50 -8.20 -3.97
N SER A 56 3.01 -7.70 -5.11
CA SER A 56 2.41 -6.38 -5.17
C SER A 56 1.45 -6.16 -6.33
N ASN A 57 0.67 -5.08 -6.26
CA ASN A 57 -0.13 -4.58 -7.39
C ASN A 57 0.51 -3.36 -8.11
N LEU A 58 1.78 -3.05 -7.80
CA LEU A 58 2.50 -1.87 -8.30
C LEU A 58 3.80 -2.20 -9.04
N GLY A 59 4.00 -3.47 -9.42
CA GLY A 59 5.15 -3.90 -10.24
C GLY A 59 6.42 -4.26 -9.45
N ILE A 60 6.33 -4.44 -8.13
CA ILE A 60 7.42 -4.91 -7.27
C ILE A 60 7.17 -6.38 -6.91
N GLY A 61 8.16 -7.25 -7.12
CA GLY A 61 8.00 -8.69 -6.90
C GLY A 61 6.97 -9.32 -7.85
N GLU A 62 6.34 -10.41 -7.40
CA GLU A 62 5.29 -11.09 -8.16
C GLU A 62 3.97 -10.30 -8.12
N LYS A 63 3.14 -10.44 -9.16
CA LYS A 63 1.82 -9.79 -9.17
C LYS A 63 0.92 -10.38 -8.09
N TYR A 64 0.39 -9.54 -7.21
CA TYR A 64 -0.66 -9.91 -6.26
C TYR A 64 -1.98 -10.09 -7.01
N THR A 65 -2.65 -11.22 -6.82
CA THR A 65 -3.86 -11.62 -7.57
C THR A 65 -5.10 -11.76 -6.70
N GLU A 66 -4.97 -11.67 -5.38
CA GLU A 66 -6.06 -11.73 -4.44
C GLU A 66 -6.63 -10.32 -4.15
N ASN A 67 -7.83 -10.24 -3.59
CA ASN A 67 -8.49 -8.94 -3.30
C ASN A 67 -8.48 -8.57 -1.81
N GLN A 68 -8.07 -9.46 -0.91
CA GLN A 68 -8.26 -9.28 0.53
C GLN A 68 -7.47 -8.08 1.07
N LEU A 69 -6.16 -8.03 0.80
CA LEU A 69 -5.30 -6.94 1.25
C LEU A 69 -5.57 -5.63 0.51
N GLU A 70 -6.04 -5.72 -0.74
CA GLU A 70 -6.50 -4.55 -1.49
C GLU A 70 -7.72 -3.91 -0.83
N ASN A 71 -8.74 -4.69 -0.48
CA ASN A 71 -9.94 -4.20 0.21
C ASN A 71 -9.58 -3.60 1.58
N LEU A 72 -8.64 -4.20 2.30
CA LEU A 72 -8.17 -3.67 3.59
C LEU A 72 -7.46 -2.32 3.40
N CYS A 73 -6.56 -2.21 2.41
CA CYS A 73 -5.88 -0.95 2.12
C CYS A 73 -6.85 0.14 1.63
N ARG A 74 -7.87 -0.22 0.83
CA ARG A 74 -8.98 0.70 0.45
C ARG A 74 -9.76 1.19 1.66
N THR A 75 -10.07 0.31 2.61
CA THR A 75 -10.74 0.68 3.86
C THR A 75 -9.91 1.68 4.66
N VAL A 76 -8.58 1.50 4.68
CA VAL A 76 -7.66 2.44 5.32
C VAL A 76 -7.66 3.79 4.60
N ALA A 77 -7.59 3.79 3.27
CA ALA A 77 -7.65 5.01 2.47
C ALA A 77 -8.95 5.80 2.75
N LEU A 78 -10.11 5.13 2.78
CA LEU A 78 -11.39 5.76 3.13
C LEU A 78 -11.37 6.38 4.53
N LYS A 79 -10.85 5.67 5.54
CA LYS A 79 -10.74 6.22 6.90
C LYS A 79 -9.79 7.41 6.98
N LEU A 80 -8.75 7.44 6.15
CA LEU A 80 -7.83 8.58 6.06
C LEU A 80 -8.52 9.78 5.39
N SER A 81 -9.28 9.58 4.30
CA SER A 81 -9.99 10.69 3.64
C SER A 81 -10.99 11.37 4.58
N GLU A 82 -11.72 10.58 5.36
CA GLU A 82 -12.65 11.08 6.39
C GLU A 82 -11.94 11.93 7.44
N LYS A 83 -10.77 11.49 7.92
CA LYS A 83 -10.00 12.21 8.95
C LYS A 83 -9.33 13.47 8.42
N LEU A 84 -8.89 13.45 7.17
CA LEU A 84 -8.20 14.57 6.52
C LEU A 84 -9.18 15.60 5.94
N ASN A 85 -10.49 15.37 6.02
CA ASN A 85 -11.55 16.19 5.42
C ASN A 85 -11.36 16.39 3.89
N ILE A 86 -10.80 15.40 3.20
CA ILE A 86 -10.56 15.47 1.76
C ILE A 86 -11.86 15.24 0.96
N ASN A 87 -12.88 14.64 1.59
CA ASN A 87 -14.20 14.38 1.01
C ASN A 87 -15.28 15.38 1.49
N LYS A 88 -14.93 16.64 1.79
CA LYS A 88 -15.90 17.69 2.16
C LYS A 88 -15.91 18.85 1.17
#